data_AF-A0A0N0A4S2-F1
#
_entry.id   AF-A0A0N0A4S2-F1
#
_cell.length_a   1.000
_cell.length_b   1.000
_cell.length_c   1.000
_cell.angle_alpha   90.00
_cell.angle_beta   90.00
_cell.angle_gamma   90.00
#
_symmetry.space_group_name_H-M   'P 1'
#
loop_
_entity.id
_entity.type
_entity.pdbx_description
1 polymer ?
#
loop_
_entity_poly.entity_id
_entity_poly.type
_entity_poly.pdbx_seq_one_letter_code
_entity_poly.pdbx_strand_id
1 'polypeptide(L)'
;MPLAGNGGYTVRRYTLDFDWRAPRTPFEAGATISATATQALSRFDLDFAGNTLHRVTVDGTPATTRRDGDELVVTPARPIPRGRPFTVRVAYTADPTQGRHRDDAIQDYGWVPTPDGTLVCAQPDGARMIFPADDHPSLRAPVTFRITTPAGLSAVANGRLVGTVRRPDGRTRWTYDSEQPIAAQLVQLAIGRFTFVAGSGPRGLPVRDVVPDGLVTDTEAYRSLTPEHLAWLERRLGPYPFRRYGVLVGDTELPVALETQSLSVVPRDDLLGDRVDAERNLVHELTHHWTGDSVAIRRWSDLWLSEGHARFYERLYSDEHGGVSLESAMRAAYEQHDQWRHDEGAPAEPTADTLFKVMRYDGSALVLFALREKVGEAAFDRIERTWVSEYRGRAAGTRDFVALASRVAGEDLGPFLEPWLHGPRTPPMPGHPDWQADPVED
;
A
#
# COMPACT_ATOMS: atom_id res chain seq x y z
N MET A 1 -5.84 11.52 -7.23
CA MET A 1 -5.27 12.45 -6.23
C MET A 1 -4.18 13.33 -6.85
N PRO A 2 -4.53 14.35 -7.65
CA PRO A 2 -3.54 15.18 -8.36
C PRO A 2 -2.82 16.21 -7.46
N LEU A 3 -3.38 16.48 -6.27
CA LEU A 3 -2.84 17.44 -5.31
C LEU A 3 -1.97 16.79 -4.22
N ALA A 4 -1.82 15.46 -4.24
CA ALA A 4 -1.05 14.73 -3.24
C ALA A 4 0.41 14.59 -3.68
N GLY A 5 1.35 14.88 -2.79
CA GLY A 5 2.77 14.84 -3.07
C GLY A 5 3.37 16.15 -3.54
N ASN A 6 4.69 16.25 -3.42
CA ASN A 6 5.42 17.49 -3.46
C ASN A 6 6.63 17.44 -4.40
N GLY A 7 6.91 18.59 -5.03
CA GLY A 7 8.00 18.74 -6.00
C GLY A 7 9.25 19.40 -5.42
N GLY A 8 10.35 19.33 -6.18
CA GLY A 8 11.54 20.14 -5.92
C GLY A 8 12.51 19.62 -4.85
N TYR A 9 12.19 18.50 -4.20
CA TYR A 9 13.09 17.76 -3.32
C TYR A 9 12.88 16.25 -3.42
N THR A 10 13.75 15.49 -2.75
CA THR A 10 13.60 14.05 -2.57
C THR A 10 13.88 13.73 -1.12
N VAL A 11 12.93 13.08 -0.45
CA VAL A 11 13.12 12.61 0.93
C VAL A 11 14.10 11.46 0.95
N ARG A 12 15.07 11.54 1.87
CA ARG A 12 16.10 10.52 2.12
C ARG A 12 15.76 9.65 3.31
N ARG A 13 15.05 10.18 4.31
CA ARG A 13 14.58 9.44 5.47
C ARG A 13 13.53 10.23 6.24
N TYR A 14 12.55 9.52 6.77
CA TYR A 14 11.67 10.00 7.84
C TYR A 14 12.12 9.43 9.19
N THR A 15 12.07 10.24 10.23
CA THR A 15 12.05 9.77 11.62
C THR A 15 10.79 10.28 12.27
N LEU A 16 9.91 9.36 12.65
CA LEU A 16 8.58 9.64 13.20
C LEU A 16 8.60 9.33 14.69
N ASP A 17 8.28 10.32 15.51
CA ASP A 17 8.27 10.25 16.95
C ASP A 17 6.83 10.42 17.45
N PHE A 18 6.23 9.37 18.04
CA PHE A 18 4.87 9.41 18.58
C PHE A 18 4.84 9.17 20.09
N ASP A 19 4.19 10.03 20.87
CA ASP A 19 4.00 9.89 22.32
C ASP A 19 2.58 9.46 22.68
N TRP A 20 2.14 8.35 22.10
CA TRP A 20 0.76 7.86 22.17
C TRP A 20 0.26 7.67 23.61
N ARG A 21 -1.02 7.97 23.82
CA ARG A 21 -1.66 8.04 25.15
C ARG A 21 -2.72 6.98 25.37
N ALA A 22 -3.76 7.02 24.56
CA ALA A 22 -4.92 6.15 24.60
C ALA A 22 -5.63 6.23 23.24
N PRO A 23 -6.56 5.29 22.92
CA PRO A 23 -7.36 5.39 21.71
C PRO A 23 -8.11 6.73 21.65
N ARG A 24 -8.22 7.31 20.44
CA ARG A 24 -8.95 8.57 20.19
C ARG A 24 -8.51 9.77 21.06
N THR A 25 -7.31 9.73 21.63
CA THR A 25 -6.79 10.81 22.50
C THR A 25 -5.65 11.52 21.79
N PRO A 26 -5.72 12.85 21.58
CA PRO A 26 -4.62 13.61 20.98
C PRO A 26 -3.32 13.49 21.78
N PHE A 27 -2.18 13.49 21.08
CA PHE A 27 -0.88 13.30 21.72
C PHE A 27 0.27 14.00 20.99
N GLU A 28 1.36 14.27 21.71
CA GLU A 28 2.55 14.91 21.14
C GLU A 28 3.25 14.00 20.11
N ALA A 29 3.54 14.57 18.95
CA ALA A 29 4.19 13.89 17.84
C ALA A 29 5.22 14.80 17.15
N GLY A 30 6.12 14.17 16.40
CA GLY A 30 7.13 14.88 15.64
C GLY A 30 7.60 14.10 14.43
N ALA A 31 7.95 14.83 13.38
CA ALA A 31 8.58 14.29 12.20
C ALA A 31 9.89 15.01 11.94
N THR A 32 10.96 14.24 11.71
CA THR A 32 12.22 14.74 11.17
C THR A 32 12.40 14.17 9.77
N ILE A 33 12.46 15.06 8.78
CA ILE A 33 12.53 14.72 7.36
C ILE A 33 13.91 15.15 6.86
N SER A 34 14.75 14.18 6.51
CA SER A 34 16.02 14.46 5.83
C SER A 34 15.76 14.42 4.32
N ALA A 35 16.10 15.48 3.59
CA ALA A 35 15.80 15.61 2.17
C ALA A 35 16.99 16.18 1.38
N THR A 36 16.93 16.08 0.06
CA THR A 36 17.85 16.74 -0.88
C THR A 36 17.06 17.55 -1.88
N ALA A 37 17.38 18.83 -2.03
CA ALA A 37 16.70 19.68 -3.01
C ALA A 37 17.07 19.27 -4.44
N THR A 38 16.08 19.04 -5.31
CA THR A 38 16.29 18.71 -6.73
C THR A 38 16.35 19.96 -7.61
N GLN A 39 15.88 21.09 -7.08
CA GLN A 39 16.01 22.45 -7.61
C GLN A 39 16.35 23.44 -6.49
N ALA A 40 16.54 24.72 -6.81
CA ALA A 40 16.64 25.75 -5.77
C ALA A 40 15.25 26.05 -5.18
N LEU A 41 15.14 26.09 -3.85
CA LEU A 41 13.88 26.23 -3.12
C LEU A 41 13.87 27.51 -2.29
N SER A 42 13.03 28.47 -2.66
CA SER A 42 12.65 29.57 -1.77
C SER A 42 11.50 29.18 -0.83
N ARG A 43 10.75 28.13 -1.20
CA ARG A 43 9.70 27.46 -0.42
C ARG A 43 9.56 26.01 -0.90
N PHE A 44 8.93 25.18 -0.09
CA PHE A 44 8.49 23.82 -0.44
C PHE A 44 7.29 23.45 0.42
N ASP A 45 6.61 22.36 0.04
CA ASP A 45 5.34 21.97 0.62
C ASP A 45 5.43 20.52 1.19
N LEU A 46 4.52 20.18 2.09
CA LEU A 46 4.39 18.90 2.78
C LEU A 46 2.90 18.60 2.95
N ASP A 47 2.44 17.43 2.53
CA ASP A 47 1.08 16.96 2.78
C ASP A 47 0.91 16.74 4.29
N PHE A 48 0.02 17.51 4.93
CA PHE A 48 -0.20 17.42 6.37
C PHE A 48 -1.58 17.96 6.76
N ALA A 49 -2.51 17.11 7.19
CA ALA A 49 -3.87 17.50 7.54
C ALA A 49 -4.31 16.94 8.91
N GLY A 50 -5.44 17.40 9.44
CA GLY A 50 -6.06 16.91 10.69
C GLY A 50 -5.31 17.21 11.99
N ASN A 51 -4.04 17.64 11.94
CA ASN A 51 -3.17 17.73 13.10
C ASN A 51 -2.88 19.19 13.51
N THR A 52 -2.63 19.39 14.81
CA THR A 52 -2.31 20.73 15.35
C THR A 52 -0.81 21.01 15.24
N LEU A 53 -0.43 21.92 14.36
CA LEU A 53 0.96 22.31 14.12
C LEU A 53 1.50 23.20 15.26
N HIS A 54 2.68 22.88 15.79
CA HIS A 54 3.36 23.70 16.81
C HIS A 54 4.55 24.48 16.25
N ARG A 55 5.50 23.78 15.61
CA ARG A 55 6.74 24.40 15.15
C ARG A 55 7.33 23.66 13.95
N VAL A 56 7.84 24.44 13.00
CA VAL A 56 8.68 23.94 11.91
C VAL A 56 10.05 24.60 11.95
N THR A 57 11.09 23.79 11.78
CA THR A 57 12.45 24.28 11.54
C THR A 57 13.03 23.64 10.29
N VAL A 58 13.85 24.41 9.57
CA VAL A 58 14.69 23.93 8.47
C VAL A 58 16.14 24.17 8.88
N ASP A 59 16.93 23.09 8.91
CA ASP A 59 18.32 23.08 9.39
C ASP A 59 18.47 23.73 10.78
N GLY A 60 17.51 23.45 11.67
CA GLY A 60 17.49 23.96 13.04
C GLY A 60 17.02 25.42 13.19
N THR A 61 16.84 26.15 12.09
CA THR A 61 16.32 27.53 12.12
C THR A 61 14.81 27.54 11.94
N PRO A 62 14.03 28.32 12.71
CA PRO A 62 12.59 28.45 12.50
C PRO A 62 12.26 28.84 11.04
N ALA A 63 11.24 28.19 10.48
CA ALA A 63 10.70 28.51 9.16
C ALA A 63 9.34 29.19 9.30
N THR A 64 8.98 30.03 8.33
CA THR A 64 7.61 30.55 8.23
C THR A 64 6.72 29.50 7.60
N THR A 65 5.51 29.32 8.13
CA THR A 65 4.57 28.29 7.68
C THR A 65 3.20 28.86 7.37
N ARG A 66 2.52 28.30 6.38
CA ARG A 66 1.12 28.57 6.07
C ARG A 66 0.41 27.26 5.72
N ARG A 67 -0.86 27.16 6.10
CA ARG A 67 -1.78 26.11 5.63
C ARG A 67 -2.44 26.54 4.32
N ASP A 68 -2.53 25.63 3.36
CA ASP A 68 -3.33 25.79 2.14
C ASP A 68 -4.04 24.48 1.83
N GLY A 69 -5.28 24.34 2.29
CA GLY A 69 -5.95 23.03 2.35
C GLY A 69 -5.16 22.05 3.21
N ASP A 70 -4.79 20.92 2.62
CA ASP A 70 -3.96 19.90 3.27
C ASP A 70 -2.47 20.17 3.20
N GLU A 71 -2.05 21.21 2.50
CA GLU A 71 -0.63 21.52 2.36
C GLU A 71 -0.10 22.34 3.52
N LEU A 72 1.10 21.97 3.97
CA LEU A 72 1.94 22.78 4.82
C LEU A 72 3.03 23.46 3.98
N VAL A 73 2.77 24.70 3.59
CA VAL A 73 3.74 25.54 2.88
C VAL A 73 4.83 25.98 3.85
N VAL A 74 6.08 25.59 3.59
CA VAL A 74 7.26 25.91 4.40
C VAL A 74 8.19 26.86 3.64
N THR A 75 8.45 28.01 4.25
CA THR A 75 9.41 29.01 3.74
C THR A 75 10.63 29.07 4.66
N PRO A 76 11.78 28.51 4.27
CA PRO A 76 12.99 28.55 5.09
C PRO A 76 13.56 29.98 5.21
N ALA A 77 14.26 30.26 6.31
CA ALA A 77 14.87 31.58 6.54
C ALA A 77 15.94 31.95 5.47
N ARG A 78 16.53 30.95 4.81
CA ARG A 78 17.43 31.11 3.67
C ARG A 78 17.01 30.13 2.58
N PRO A 79 17.00 30.54 1.29
CA PRO A 79 16.73 29.63 0.19
C PRO A 79 17.69 28.43 0.21
N ILE A 80 17.19 27.27 -0.18
CA ILE A 80 17.96 26.02 -0.23
C ILE A 80 18.46 25.84 -1.68
N PRO A 81 19.79 25.83 -1.92
CA PRO A 81 20.31 25.63 -3.26
C PRO A 81 20.02 24.22 -3.81
N ARG A 82 19.93 24.10 -5.14
CA ARG A 82 19.84 22.80 -5.82
C ARG A 82 20.95 21.86 -5.38
N GLY A 83 20.61 20.61 -5.10
CA GLY A 83 21.53 19.56 -4.68
C GLY A 83 21.92 19.63 -3.20
N ARG A 84 21.48 20.64 -2.45
CA ARG A 84 21.81 20.78 -1.03
C ARG A 84 20.95 19.84 -0.18
N PRO A 85 21.54 19.04 0.73
CA PRO A 85 20.78 18.34 1.75
C PRO A 85 20.27 19.33 2.80
N PHE A 86 19.06 19.08 3.29
CA PHE A 86 18.44 19.86 4.36
C PHE A 86 17.60 18.95 5.26
N THR A 87 17.35 19.40 6.49
CA THR A 87 16.52 18.70 7.47
C THR A 87 15.34 19.57 7.87
N VAL A 88 14.13 19.04 7.71
CA VAL A 88 12.91 19.64 8.25
C VAL A 88 12.57 18.95 9.57
N ARG A 89 12.23 19.71 10.60
CA ARG A 89 11.63 19.17 11.82
C ARG A 89 10.28 19.82 12.03
N VAL A 90 9.26 18.99 12.18
CA VAL A 90 7.87 19.40 12.44
C VAL A 90 7.48 18.83 13.81
N ALA A 91 7.08 19.71 14.73
CA ALA A 91 6.46 19.33 16.00
C ALA A 91 4.97 19.65 15.94
N TYR A 92 4.14 18.71 16.39
CA TYR A 92 2.69 18.80 16.29
C TYR A 92 2.00 17.93 17.34
N THR A 93 0.73 18.20 17.62
CA THR A 93 -0.15 17.26 18.30
C THR A 93 -0.85 16.43 17.24
N ALA A 94 -0.66 15.11 17.28
CA ALA A 94 -1.42 14.17 16.48
C ALA A 94 -2.84 14.06 17.04
N ASP A 95 -3.85 14.04 16.16
CA ASP A 95 -5.25 13.89 16.55
C ASP A 95 -5.89 12.62 15.94
N PRO A 96 -5.91 11.49 16.68
CA PRO A 96 -6.51 10.24 16.23
C PRO A 96 -8.04 10.24 16.16
N THR A 97 -8.70 11.37 16.44
CA THR A 97 -10.14 11.53 16.20
C THR A 97 -10.44 12.00 14.78
N GLN A 98 -9.44 12.53 14.08
CA GLN A 98 -9.55 12.98 12.71
C GLN A 98 -9.30 11.80 11.77
N GLY A 99 -10.12 11.72 10.73
CA GLY A 99 -10.02 10.75 9.66
C GLY A 99 -10.68 11.31 8.41
N ARG A 100 -10.69 10.52 7.35
CA ARG A 100 -11.40 10.84 6.11
C ARG A 100 -12.27 9.67 5.71
N HIS A 101 -13.34 10.01 5.01
CA HIS A 101 -14.30 9.07 4.47
C HIS A 101 -14.30 9.12 2.94
N ARG A 102 -14.50 7.96 2.32
CA ARG A 102 -14.71 7.76 0.88
C ARG A 102 -15.84 6.78 0.65
N ASP A 103 -16.49 6.90 -0.51
CA ASP A 103 -17.59 6.04 -0.93
C ASP A 103 -17.11 4.84 -1.77
N ASP A 104 -15.87 4.37 -1.57
CA ASP A 104 -15.26 3.22 -2.26
C ASP A 104 -14.70 2.19 -1.29
N ALA A 105 -13.90 1.21 -1.75
CA ALA A 105 -13.47 0.08 -0.91
C ALA A 105 -12.71 0.50 0.36
N ILE A 106 -11.96 1.61 0.30
CA ILE A 106 -11.21 2.16 1.43
C ILE A 106 -12.01 3.34 2.01
N GLN A 107 -13.03 3.01 2.80
CA GLN A 107 -13.98 4.00 3.32
C GLN A 107 -13.31 4.95 4.31
N ASP A 108 -12.88 4.44 5.47
CA ASP A 108 -12.28 5.25 6.52
C ASP A 108 -10.76 5.06 6.57
N TYR A 109 -10.01 6.15 6.46
CA TYR A 109 -8.54 6.13 6.48
C TYR A 109 -7.94 7.23 7.37
N GLY A 110 -6.71 6.98 7.83
CA GLY A 110 -6.01 7.73 8.88
C GLY A 110 -5.74 6.84 10.11
N TRP A 111 -6.07 7.36 11.29
CA TRP A 111 -5.98 6.60 12.55
C TRP A 111 -7.21 5.73 12.75
N VAL A 112 -7.00 4.43 12.97
CA VAL A 112 -8.07 3.46 13.19
C VAL A 112 -8.00 2.98 14.63
N PRO A 113 -9.02 3.21 15.47
CA PRO A 113 -9.03 2.73 16.84
C PRO A 113 -9.32 1.23 16.90
N THR A 114 -8.69 0.56 17.85
CA THR A 114 -9.01 -0.82 18.28
C THR A 114 -9.50 -0.77 19.74
N PRO A 115 -10.07 -1.87 20.30
CA PRO A 115 -10.59 -1.86 21.66
C PRO A 115 -9.60 -1.39 22.74
N ASP A 116 -8.31 -1.62 22.54
CA ASP A 116 -7.25 -1.28 23.51
C ASP A 116 -6.12 -0.41 22.93
N GLY A 117 -6.29 0.08 21.71
CA GLY A 117 -5.17 0.58 20.92
C GLY A 117 -5.55 1.33 19.65
N THR A 118 -4.64 1.31 18.68
CA THR A 118 -4.85 1.88 17.35
C THR A 118 -3.95 1.18 16.33
N LEU A 119 -4.37 1.20 15.07
CA LEU A 119 -3.55 0.95 13.90
C LEU A 119 -3.73 2.11 12.91
N VAL A 120 -3.00 2.10 11.79
CA VAL A 120 -3.18 3.11 10.74
C VAL A 120 -3.61 2.50 9.41
N CYS A 121 -4.43 3.26 8.68
CA CYS A 121 -4.81 3.04 7.29
C CYS A 121 -4.33 4.26 6.50
N ALA A 122 -3.21 4.15 5.79
CA ALA A 122 -2.56 5.30 5.15
C ALA A 122 -2.89 5.44 3.65
N GLN A 123 -3.46 4.42 3.02
CA GLN A 123 -3.87 4.44 1.61
C GLN A 123 -5.24 5.13 1.46
N PRO A 124 -5.51 5.88 0.36
CA PRO A 124 -4.56 6.29 -0.67
C PRO A 124 -3.61 7.41 -0.24
N ASP A 125 -4.11 8.40 0.49
CA ASP A 125 -3.38 9.63 0.86
C ASP A 125 -3.62 9.99 2.33
N GLY A 126 -3.85 8.97 3.16
CA GLY A 126 -4.09 9.07 4.60
C GLY A 126 -2.86 9.35 5.44
N ALA A 127 -1.67 9.17 4.89
CA ALA A 127 -0.42 9.43 5.60
C ALA A 127 -0.36 10.87 6.13
N ARG A 128 -0.91 11.84 5.38
CA ARG A 128 -1.03 13.26 5.80
C ARG A 128 -1.79 13.46 7.11
N MET A 129 -2.68 12.54 7.48
CA MET A 129 -3.43 12.57 8.75
C MET A 129 -2.60 12.05 9.93
N ILE A 130 -1.47 11.40 9.66
CA ILE A 130 -0.62 10.72 10.66
C ILE A 130 0.67 11.52 10.87
N PHE A 131 1.33 11.94 9.79
CA PHE A 131 2.58 12.70 9.80
C PHE A 131 2.72 13.57 8.54
N PRO A 132 3.49 14.67 8.58
CA PRO A 132 3.78 15.46 7.39
C PRO A 132 4.62 14.66 6.39
N ALA A 133 4.12 14.50 5.18
CA ALA A 133 4.67 13.59 4.18
C ALA A 133 4.84 14.25 2.81
N ASP A 134 5.58 13.57 1.96
CA ASP A 134 5.58 13.75 0.51
C ASP A 134 4.72 12.62 -0.08
N ASP A 135 3.39 12.82 -0.04
CA ASP A 135 2.37 11.76 -0.05
C ASP A 135 1.96 11.35 -1.47
N HIS A 136 2.91 10.75 -2.19
CA HIS A 136 2.70 10.26 -3.55
C HIS A 136 3.20 8.83 -3.69
N PRO A 137 2.48 7.93 -4.40
CA PRO A 137 2.82 6.50 -4.43
C PRO A 137 4.21 6.20 -5.03
N SER A 138 4.72 7.06 -5.90
CA SER A 138 6.06 6.89 -6.48
C SER A 138 7.20 7.34 -5.56
N LEU A 139 6.90 8.09 -4.51
CA LEU A 139 7.88 8.71 -3.62
C LEU A 139 8.04 7.85 -2.37
N ARG A 140 9.27 7.37 -2.16
CA ARG A 140 9.58 6.39 -1.11
C ARG A 140 10.84 6.80 -0.36
N ALA A 141 10.81 6.62 0.95
CA ALA A 141 11.98 6.83 1.80
C ALA A 141 11.99 5.82 2.95
N PRO A 142 13.18 5.44 3.46
CA PRO A 142 13.28 4.69 4.70
C PRO A 142 12.64 5.46 5.87
N VAL A 143 12.03 4.73 6.79
CA VAL A 143 11.34 5.30 7.95
C VAL A 143 11.92 4.71 9.23
N THR A 144 12.29 5.56 10.18
CA THR A 144 12.49 5.17 11.57
C THR A 144 11.26 5.54 12.36
N PHE A 145 10.59 4.54 12.92
CA PHE A 145 9.49 4.75 13.84
C PHE A 145 10.03 4.74 15.26
N ARG A 146 9.58 5.70 16.04
CA ARG A 146 9.84 5.74 17.46
C ARG A 146 8.48 5.97 18.12
N ILE A 147 7.99 4.97 18.83
CA ILE A 147 6.64 4.93 19.39
C ILE A 147 6.74 4.76 20.90
N THR A 148 6.18 5.69 21.67
CA THR A 148 6.09 5.55 23.13
C THR A 148 4.70 5.07 23.47
N THR A 149 4.60 4.00 24.27
CA THR A 149 3.34 3.45 24.73
C THR A 149 3.23 3.50 26.25
N PRO A 150 2.01 3.57 26.82
CA PRO A 150 1.74 3.27 28.22
C PRO A 150 2.29 1.90 28.64
N ALA A 151 2.43 1.70 29.95
CA ALA A 151 2.80 0.40 30.51
C ALA A 151 1.77 -0.67 30.10
N GLY A 152 2.24 -1.89 29.81
CA GLY A 152 1.39 -3.02 29.44
C GLY A 152 0.93 -3.05 27.98
N LEU A 153 1.31 -2.06 27.17
CA LEU A 153 1.03 -2.04 25.73
C LEU A 153 2.30 -2.18 24.89
N SER A 154 2.16 -2.86 23.76
CA SER A 154 3.20 -3.04 22.74
C SER A 154 2.98 -2.07 21.59
N ALA A 155 4.06 -1.76 20.85
CA ALA A 155 3.97 -1.12 19.55
C ALA A 155 4.68 -1.96 18.49
N VAL A 156 4.12 -1.94 17.29
CA VAL A 156 4.73 -2.48 16.08
C VAL A 156 4.68 -1.45 14.96
N ALA A 157 5.61 -1.53 14.03
CA ALA A 157 5.59 -0.80 12.77
C ALA A 157 6.26 -1.64 11.68
N ASN A 158 6.24 -1.15 10.43
CA ASN A 158 6.95 -1.79 9.32
C ASN A 158 8.42 -2.07 9.68
N GLY A 159 8.98 -3.14 9.13
CA GLY A 159 10.38 -3.49 9.30
C GLY A 159 10.76 -4.08 10.66
N ARG A 160 12.00 -3.82 11.10
CA ARG A 160 12.64 -4.50 12.24
C ARG A 160 12.57 -3.68 13.52
N LEU A 161 12.23 -4.34 14.62
CA LEU A 161 12.44 -3.78 15.95
C LEU A 161 13.95 -3.66 16.20
N VAL A 162 14.46 -2.43 16.34
CA VAL A 162 15.89 -2.16 16.59
C VAL A 162 16.20 -1.87 18.05
N GLY A 163 15.20 -1.57 18.87
CA GLY A 163 15.40 -1.40 20.31
C GLY A 163 14.14 -1.05 21.07
N THR A 164 14.15 -1.40 22.36
CA THR A 164 13.13 -1.02 23.34
C THR A 164 13.82 -0.32 24.52
N VAL A 165 13.23 0.78 24.98
CA VAL A 165 13.75 1.55 26.12
C VAL A 165 12.61 1.82 27.10
N ARG A 166 12.72 1.27 28.31
CA ARG A 166 11.80 1.58 29.41
C ARG A 166 12.13 2.97 29.96
N ARG A 167 11.13 3.84 30.04
CA ARG A 167 11.24 5.19 30.60
C ARG A 167 10.99 5.18 32.12
N PRO A 168 11.52 6.17 32.87
CA PRO A 168 11.33 6.27 34.32
C PRO A 168 9.85 6.36 34.75
N ASP A 169 9.00 6.90 33.88
CA ASP A 169 7.58 7.20 34.15
C ASP A 169 6.61 6.03 33.93
N GLY A 170 7.09 4.81 33.66
CA GLY A 170 6.22 3.68 33.38
C GLY A 170 6.18 3.24 31.92
N ARG A 171 6.49 4.16 30.99
CA ARG A 171 6.22 3.98 29.56
C ARG A 171 7.36 3.28 28.83
N THR A 172 7.07 2.69 27.67
CA THR A 172 8.09 2.01 26.85
C THR A 172 8.21 2.70 25.49
N ARG A 173 9.45 2.99 25.09
CA ARG A 173 9.78 3.48 23.75
C ARG A 173 10.22 2.32 22.87
N TRP A 174 9.50 2.08 21.80
CA TRP A 174 9.80 1.10 20.76
C TRP A 174 10.41 1.82 19.57
N THR A 175 11.51 1.30 19.02
CA THR A 175 12.15 1.85 17.83
C THR A 175 12.17 0.80 16.73
N TYR A 176 11.57 1.10 15.59
CA TYR A 176 11.59 0.28 14.39
C TYR A 176 12.32 1.00 13.25
N ASP A 177 13.01 0.24 12.41
CA ASP A 177 13.55 0.70 11.14
C ASP A 177 12.88 -0.09 10.02
N SER A 178 12.39 0.61 9.00
CA SER A 178 11.69 -0.01 7.87
C SER A 178 12.57 -0.97 7.05
N GLU A 179 13.89 -0.94 7.23
CA GLU A 179 14.94 -1.67 6.51
C GLU A 179 15.05 -1.35 5.01
N GLN A 180 13.97 -0.93 4.37
CA GLN A 180 13.84 -0.56 2.97
C GLN A 180 12.95 0.70 2.83
N PRO A 181 13.05 1.47 1.73
CA PRO A 181 12.16 2.60 1.46
C PRO A 181 10.69 2.17 1.41
N ILE A 182 9.80 3.01 1.93
CA ILE A 182 8.34 2.80 1.97
C ILE A 182 7.66 4.03 1.34
N ALA A 183 6.59 3.80 0.57
CA ALA A 183 5.68 4.89 0.13
C ALA A 183 4.78 5.27 1.30
N ALA A 184 4.44 6.56 1.44
CA ALA A 184 3.70 7.04 2.61
C ALA A 184 2.37 6.27 2.83
N GLN A 185 1.67 5.93 1.74
CA GLN A 185 0.45 5.13 1.74
C GLN A 185 0.60 3.68 2.27
N LEU A 186 1.82 3.12 2.28
CA LEU A 186 2.11 1.75 2.71
C LEU A 186 2.65 1.68 4.15
N VAL A 187 2.68 2.82 4.85
CA VAL A 187 3.12 2.88 6.25
C VAL A 187 2.11 2.17 7.15
N GLN A 188 2.62 1.33 8.04
CA GLN A 188 1.88 0.69 9.11
C GLN A 188 2.57 0.88 10.45
N LEU A 189 1.75 1.18 11.45
CA LEU A 189 2.08 1.10 12.85
C LEU A 189 0.82 0.72 13.63
N ALA A 190 1.00 -0.08 14.67
CA ALA A 190 -0.09 -0.44 15.58
C ALA A 190 0.39 -0.44 17.02
N ILE A 191 -0.52 -0.11 17.92
CA ILE A 191 -0.34 -0.05 19.36
C ILE A 191 -1.50 -0.80 20.00
N GLY A 192 -1.22 -1.67 20.97
CA GLY A 192 -2.23 -2.50 21.62
C GLY A 192 -1.59 -3.60 22.46
N ARG A 193 -2.40 -4.50 23.02
CA ARG A 193 -1.93 -5.76 23.61
C ARG A 193 -1.83 -6.79 22.51
N PHE A 194 -0.59 -7.13 22.17
CA PHE A 194 -0.29 -8.06 21.09
C PHE A 194 0.57 -9.21 21.57
N THR A 195 0.24 -10.38 21.05
CA THR A 195 1.11 -11.54 20.98
C THR A 195 1.84 -11.50 19.63
N PHE A 196 3.17 -11.57 19.67
CA PHE A 196 4.01 -11.65 18.48
C PHE A 196 4.29 -13.11 18.17
N VAL A 197 3.77 -13.61 17.05
CA VAL A 197 3.98 -15.00 16.62
C VAL A 197 5.10 -15.03 15.58
N ALA A 198 6.21 -15.65 15.94
CA ALA A 198 7.35 -15.81 15.03
C ALA A 198 7.15 -17.05 14.15
N GLY A 199 7.44 -16.89 12.86
CA GLY A 199 7.46 -17.96 11.87
C GLY A 199 8.64 -17.83 10.92
N SER A 200 8.75 -18.76 9.98
CA SER A 200 9.76 -18.71 8.93
C SER A 200 9.15 -19.09 7.59
N GLY A 201 9.35 -18.23 6.60
CA GLY A 201 9.01 -18.47 5.21
C GLY A 201 10.14 -19.16 4.43
N PRO A 202 9.99 -19.26 3.10
CA PRO A 202 11.00 -19.84 2.22
C PRO A 202 12.41 -19.29 2.47
N ARG A 203 13.41 -20.18 2.48
CA ARG A 203 14.83 -19.85 2.67
C ARG A 203 15.14 -19.08 3.97
N GLY A 204 14.34 -19.29 5.02
CA GLY A 204 14.57 -18.70 6.33
C GLY A 204 14.08 -17.25 6.45
N LEU A 205 13.23 -16.78 5.53
CA LEU A 205 12.62 -15.45 5.59
C LEU A 205 11.91 -15.27 6.95
N PRO A 206 12.25 -14.27 7.77
CA PRO A 206 11.54 -14.02 9.02
C PRO A 206 10.08 -13.63 8.75
N VAL A 207 9.15 -14.39 9.35
CA VAL A 207 7.72 -14.04 9.40
C VAL A 207 7.37 -13.65 10.83
N ARG A 208 6.63 -12.55 11.01
CA ARG A 208 6.18 -12.10 12.33
C ARG A 208 4.75 -11.60 12.26
N ASP A 209 3.82 -12.45 12.69
CA ASP A 209 2.44 -12.03 12.88
C ASP A 209 2.31 -11.23 14.18
N VAL A 210 1.40 -10.27 14.17
CA VAL A 210 1.06 -9.42 15.29
C VAL A 210 -0.41 -9.60 15.54
N VAL A 211 -0.75 -10.26 16.65
CA VAL A 211 -2.11 -10.73 16.89
C VAL A 211 -2.59 -10.19 18.24
N PRO A 212 -3.77 -9.54 18.31
CA PRO A 212 -4.40 -9.20 19.57
C PRO A 212 -4.51 -10.44 20.46
N ASP A 213 -4.21 -10.32 21.75
CA ASP A 213 -4.07 -11.48 22.65
C ASP A 213 -5.30 -12.42 22.64
N GLY A 214 -6.51 -11.86 22.47
CA GLY A 214 -7.76 -12.61 22.43
C GLY A 214 -8.04 -13.35 21.11
N LEU A 215 -7.26 -13.11 20.05
CA LEU A 215 -7.50 -13.63 18.70
C LEU A 215 -6.42 -14.63 18.22
N VAL A 216 -5.44 -14.94 19.07
CA VAL A 216 -4.29 -15.78 18.69
C VAL A 216 -4.71 -17.15 18.17
N THR A 217 -5.60 -17.83 18.90
CA THR A 217 -6.11 -19.17 18.56
C THR A 217 -7.04 -19.11 17.36
N ASP A 218 -8.03 -18.22 17.39
CA ASP A 218 -9.12 -18.22 16.40
C ASP A 218 -8.62 -17.86 14.99
N THR A 219 -7.57 -17.03 14.89
CA THR A 219 -6.98 -16.64 13.59
C THR A 219 -5.83 -17.55 13.14
N GLU A 220 -5.42 -18.53 13.96
CA GLU A 220 -4.24 -19.37 13.69
C GLU A 220 -4.35 -20.17 12.39
N ALA A 221 -5.54 -20.70 12.11
CA ALA A 221 -5.79 -21.59 10.98
C ALA A 221 -5.32 -20.99 9.64
N TYR A 222 -5.55 -19.69 9.43
CA TYR A 222 -5.21 -19.03 8.17
C TYR A 222 -3.89 -18.27 8.23
N ARG A 223 -3.58 -17.54 9.32
CA ARG A 223 -2.30 -16.81 9.40
C ARG A 223 -1.09 -17.75 9.32
N SER A 224 -1.22 -18.98 9.82
CA SER A 224 -0.16 -20.00 9.76
C SER A 224 0.16 -20.52 8.35
N LEU A 225 -0.70 -20.24 7.36
CA LEU A 225 -0.49 -20.60 5.95
C LEU A 225 0.44 -19.63 5.20
N THR A 226 0.78 -18.49 5.81
CA THR A 226 1.68 -17.48 5.24
C THR A 226 2.95 -18.04 4.57
N PRO A 227 3.70 -18.99 5.17
CA PRO A 227 4.87 -19.59 4.51
C PRO A 227 4.56 -20.34 3.21
N GLU A 228 3.39 -20.98 3.13
CA GLU A 228 2.93 -21.69 1.94
C GLU A 228 2.54 -20.72 0.83
N HIS A 229 1.77 -19.67 1.17
CA HIS A 229 1.42 -18.60 0.22
C HIS A 229 2.66 -17.90 -0.33
N LEU A 230 3.64 -17.60 0.53
CA LEU A 230 4.95 -17.09 0.12
C LEU A 230 5.65 -18.04 -0.87
N ALA A 231 5.68 -19.34 -0.57
CA ALA A 231 6.30 -20.32 -1.46
C ALA A 231 5.57 -20.41 -2.81
N TRP A 232 4.23 -20.30 -2.81
CA TRP A 232 3.40 -20.35 -4.00
C TRP A 232 3.61 -19.12 -4.91
N LEU A 233 3.65 -17.91 -4.34
CA LEU A 233 3.95 -16.69 -5.08
C LEU A 233 5.40 -16.66 -5.58
N GLU A 234 6.37 -17.12 -4.79
CA GLU A 234 7.77 -17.17 -5.23
C GLU A 234 8.02 -18.09 -6.42
N ARG A 235 7.25 -19.18 -6.54
CA ARG A 235 7.30 -20.05 -7.71
C ARG A 235 6.87 -19.32 -8.98
N ARG A 236 5.96 -18.34 -8.89
CA ARG A 236 5.40 -17.59 -10.02
C ARG A 236 6.17 -16.31 -10.31
N LEU A 237 6.29 -15.44 -9.32
CA LEU A 237 6.84 -14.09 -9.44
C LEU A 237 8.36 -14.04 -9.17
N GLY A 238 8.93 -15.11 -8.61
CA GLY A 238 10.33 -15.13 -8.18
C GLY A 238 10.52 -14.68 -6.73
N PRO A 239 11.76 -14.59 -6.24
CA PRO A 239 12.05 -14.43 -4.81
C PRO A 239 11.35 -13.22 -4.17
N TYR A 240 10.84 -13.40 -2.94
CA TYR A 240 10.19 -12.33 -2.19
C TYR A 240 11.10 -11.10 -2.05
N PRO A 241 10.59 -9.87 -2.31
CA PRO A 241 11.46 -8.71 -2.48
C PRO A 241 11.92 -8.04 -1.19
N PHE A 242 11.28 -8.32 -0.05
CA PHE A 242 11.60 -7.71 1.25
C PHE A 242 12.34 -8.64 2.20
N ARG A 243 12.84 -8.07 3.31
CA ARG A 243 13.63 -8.80 4.31
C ARG A 243 12.81 -9.57 5.34
N ARG A 244 11.50 -9.30 5.41
CA ARG A 244 10.55 -9.90 6.34
C ARG A 244 9.13 -9.74 5.83
N TYR A 245 8.22 -10.52 6.40
CA TYR A 245 6.79 -10.39 6.20
C TYR A 245 6.05 -10.68 7.52
N GLY A 246 4.75 -10.45 7.56
CA GLY A 246 3.88 -10.85 8.64
C GLY A 246 2.48 -10.27 8.46
N VAL A 247 1.53 -10.83 9.19
CA VAL A 247 0.15 -10.33 9.23
C VAL A 247 -0.10 -9.60 10.55
N LEU A 248 -0.63 -8.38 10.49
CA LEU A 248 -1.23 -7.68 11.61
C LEU A 248 -2.73 -7.99 11.60
N VAL A 249 -3.21 -8.73 12.60
CA VAL A 249 -4.64 -8.97 12.76
C VAL A 249 -5.30 -7.70 13.31
N GLY A 250 -6.16 -7.08 12.49
CA GLY A 250 -6.94 -5.91 12.83
C GLY A 250 -8.18 -6.31 13.62
N ASP A 251 -8.15 -6.14 14.95
CA ASP A 251 -9.35 -6.20 15.80
C ASP A 251 -10.13 -4.89 15.69
N THR A 252 -10.74 -4.70 14.52
CA THR A 252 -11.42 -3.47 14.11
C THR A 252 -12.44 -3.77 13.01
N GLU A 253 -13.36 -2.84 12.79
CA GLU A 253 -14.41 -2.91 11.76
C GLU A 253 -13.88 -2.39 10.40
N LEU A 254 -12.58 -2.57 10.12
CA LEU A 254 -12.03 -2.20 8.83
C LEU A 254 -12.70 -3.05 7.74
N PRO A 255 -13.25 -2.43 6.68
CA PRO A 255 -13.98 -3.16 5.65
C PRO A 255 -13.05 -3.96 4.72
N VAL A 256 -11.75 -3.65 4.71
CA VAL A 256 -10.77 -4.24 3.81
C VAL A 256 -9.42 -4.48 4.51
N ALA A 257 -8.71 -5.50 4.03
CA ALA A 257 -7.29 -5.66 4.28
C ALA A 257 -6.46 -4.64 3.49
N LEU A 258 -5.23 -4.40 3.94
CA LEU A 258 -4.28 -3.51 3.26
C LEU A 258 -2.89 -4.13 3.25
N GLU A 259 -2.20 -3.90 2.15
CA GLU A 259 -0.95 -4.53 1.75
C GLU A 259 0.28 -3.99 2.47
N THR A 260 0.07 -3.23 3.56
CA THR A 260 1.09 -2.34 4.14
C THR A 260 2.46 -3.00 4.26
N GLN A 261 3.49 -2.33 3.74
CA GLN A 261 4.75 -2.97 3.36
C GLN A 261 5.40 -3.74 4.51
N SER A 262 5.73 -5.02 4.27
CA SER A 262 6.32 -5.97 5.24
C SER A 262 5.46 -6.36 6.44
N LEU A 263 4.23 -5.85 6.56
CA LEU A 263 3.28 -6.16 7.62
C LEU A 263 1.86 -5.84 7.14
N SER A 264 1.22 -6.73 6.38
CA SER A 264 -0.14 -6.52 5.88
C SER A 264 -1.13 -6.49 7.04
N VAL A 265 -2.07 -5.55 7.04
CA VAL A 265 -3.15 -5.53 8.02
C VAL A 265 -4.36 -6.26 7.44
N VAL A 266 -4.87 -7.21 8.19
CA VAL A 266 -6.00 -8.05 7.77
C VAL A 266 -7.08 -7.96 8.85
N PRO A 267 -8.31 -7.52 8.52
CA PRO A 267 -9.43 -7.54 9.45
C PRO A 267 -9.61 -8.92 10.05
N ARG A 268 -9.96 -9.00 11.34
CA ARG A 268 -10.14 -10.31 11.99
C ARG A 268 -11.19 -11.17 11.26
N ASP A 269 -12.24 -10.56 10.72
CA ASP A 269 -13.37 -11.28 10.11
C ASP A 269 -12.94 -12.04 8.84
N ASP A 270 -11.96 -11.52 8.10
CA ASP A 270 -11.31 -12.18 6.96
C ASP A 270 -10.52 -13.43 7.37
N LEU A 271 -10.17 -13.55 8.65
CA LEU A 271 -9.43 -14.68 9.22
C LEU A 271 -10.30 -15.61 10.07
N LEU A 272 -11.62 -15.39 10.09
CA LEU A 272 -12.58 -16.21 10.83
C LEU A 272 -13.61 -16.90 9.92
N GLY A 273 -13.57 -16.61 8.61
CA GLY A 273 -14.53 -17.10 7.62
C GLY A 273 -14.20 -18.45 7.00
N ASP A 274 -14.70 -18.66 5.77
CA ASP A 274 -14.38 -19.83 4.94
C ASP A 274 -12.91 -19.87 4.55
N ARG A 275 -12.38 -21.09 4.40
CA ARG A 275 -10.97 -21.31 4.11
C ARG A 275 -10.54 -20.69 2.79
N VAL A 276 -11.32 -20.86 1.74
CA VAL A 276 -10.93 -20.37 0.41
C VAL A 276 -10.96 -18.85 0.41
N ASP A 277 -11.98 -18.22 0.98
CA ASP A 277 -12.08 -16.76 1.02
C ASP A 277 -10.96 -16.13 1.88
N ALA A 278 -10.64 -16.71 3.04
CA ALA A 278 -9.57 -16.23 3.91
C ALA A 278 -8.19 -16.34 3.24
N GLU A 279 -7.88 -17.50 2.66
CA GLU A 279 -6.61 -17.70 1.94
C GLU A 279 -6.51 -16.80 0.72
N ARG A 280 -7.62 -16.59 0.01
CA ARG A 280 -7.70 -15.72 -1.14
C ARG A 280 -7.28 -14.29 -0.79
N ASN A 281 -7.88 -13.70 0.25
CA ASN A 281 -7.51 -12.35 0.71
C ASN A 281 -6.04 -12.29 1.16
N LEU A 282 -5.53 -13.30 1.89
CA LEU A 282 -4.12 -13.36 2.28
C LEU A 282 -3.16 -13.38 1.08
N VAL A 283 -3.52 -14.10 0.01
CA VAL A 283 -2.72 -14.14 -1.23
C VAL A 283 -2.80 -12.83 -1.99
N HIS A 284 -3.96 -12.16 -2.02
CA HIS A 284 -4.10 -10.81 -2.58
C HIS A 284 -3.14 -9.84 -1.90
N GLU A 285 -3.22 -9.72 -0.57
CA GLU A 285 -2.37 -8.81 0.22
C GLU A 285 -0.88 -9.12 0.09
N LEU A 286 -0.52 -10.40 0.02
CA LEU A 286 0.89 -10.80 -0.12
C LEU A 286 1.42 -10.59 -1.55
N THR A 287 0.57 -10.66 -2.57
CA THR A 287 0.98 -10.41 -3.97
C THR A 287 1.48 -8.98 -4.14
N HIS A 288 0.88 -8.03 -3.42
CA HIS A 288 1.26 -6.63 -3.47
C HIS A 288 2.73 -6.35 -3.09
N HIS A 289 3.38 -7.25 -2.31
CA HIS A 289 4.81 -7.12 -2.04
C HIS A 289 5.65 -7.17 -3.31
N TRP A 290 5.21 -7.89 -4.36
CA TRP A 290 5.84 -7.80 -5.68
C TRP A 290 5.30 -6.60 -6.48
N THR A 291 3.98 -6.43 -6.52
CA THR A 291 3.27 -5.47 -7.39
C THR A 291 2.46 -4.46 -6.56
N GLY A 292 2.98 -3.25 -6.36
CA GLY A 292 2.40 -2.25 -5.47
C GLY A 292 3.45 -1.67 -4.52
N ASP A 293 4.17 -2.56 -3.83
CA ASP A 293 5.21 -2.16 -2.87
C ASP A 293 6.61 -2.08 -3.51
N SER A 294 7.10 -3.24 -3.99
CA SER A 294 8.43 -3.36 -4.59
C SER A 294 8.47 -2.65 -5.93
N VAL A 295 7.57 -3.03 -6.84
CA VAL A 295 7.25 -2.26 -8.04
C VAL A 295 6.13 -1.30 -7.69
N ALA A 296 6.50 -0.07 -7.31
CA ALA A 296 5.53 0.96 -6.95
C ALA A 296 4.85 1.52 -8.20
N ILE A 297 3.59 1.93 -8.07
CA ILE A 297 2.90 2.63 -9.16
C ILE A 297 3.45 4.06 -9.31
N ARG A 298 3.62 4.52 -10.55
CA ARG A 298 4.13 5.87 -10.82
C ARG A 298 3.14 6.95 -10.44
N ARG A 299 1.85 6.70 -10.61
CA ARG A 299 0.73 7.59 -10.28
C ARG A 299 -0.53 6.76 -10.12
N TRP A 300 -1.57 7.34 -9.54
CA TRP A 300 -2.83 6.64 -9.26
C TRP A 300 -3.55 6.09 -10.50
N SER A 301 -3.38 6.67 -11.70
CA SER A 301 -3.92 6.07 -12.92
C SER A 301 -3.21 4.79 -13.36
N ASP A 302 -2.08 4.44 -12.74
CA ASP A 302 -1.41 3.16 -12.92
C ASP A 302 -1.84 2.13 -11.84
N LEU A 303 -2.86 2.40 -11.01
CA LEU A 303 -3.29 1.53 -9.89
C LEU A 303 -3.68 0.11 -10.34
N TRP A 304 -4.20 -0.05 -11.56
CA TRP A 304 -4.50 -1.36 -12.15
C TRP A 304 -3.29 -2.32 -12.16
N LEU A 305 -2.06 -1.79 -12.19
CA LEU A 305 -0.83 -2.59 -12.11
C LEU A 305 -0.57 -3.15 -10.71
N SER A 306 -1.17 -2.56 -9.67
CA SER A 306 -1.13 -3.09 -8.31
C SER A 306 -2.29 -4.05 -8.10
N GLU A 307 -3.52 -3.53 -8.19
CA GLU A 307 -4.75 -4.23 -7.85
C GLU A 307 -5.13 -5.33 -8.84
N GLY A 308 -4.91 -5.09 -10.13
CA GLY A 308 -5.17 -6.10 -11.16
C GLY A 308 -4.26 -7.32 -11.02
N HIS A 309 -2.99 -7.11 -10.65
CA HIS A 309 -2.05 -8.23 -10.43
C HIS A 309 -2.40 -9.00 -9.16
N ALA A 310 -2.65 -8.29 -8.06
CA ALA A 310 -3.08 -8.91 -6.81
C ALA A 310 -4.35 -9.73 -7.01
N ARG A 311 -5.38 -9.15 -7.65
CA ARG A 311 -6.63 -9.85 -7.98
C ARG A 311 -6.42 -11.02 -8.95
N PHE A 312 -5.54 -10.91 -9.95
CA PHE A 312 -5.26 -12.02 -10.86
C PHE A 312 -4.64 -13.23 -10.14
N TYR A 313 -3.60 -13.00 -9.33
CA TYR A 313 -2.95 -14.08 -8.59
C TYR A 313 -3.83 -14.65 -7.48
N GLU A 314 -4.64 -13.80 -6.86
CA GLU A 314 -5.71 -14.20 -5.97
C GLU A 314 -6.66 -15.21 -6.64
N ARG A 315 -7.22 -14.87 -7.82
CA ARG A 315 -8.15 -15.76 -8.55
C ARG A 315 -7.48 -17.03 -9.03
N LEU A 316 -6.23 -16.95 -9.48
CA LEU A 316 -5.43 -18.12 -9.86
C LEU A 316 -5.19 -19.05 -8.66
N TYR A 317 -4.93 -18.50 -7.48
CA TYR A 317 -4.82 -19.31 -6.26
C TYR A 317 -6.12 -20.03 -5.94
N SER A 318 -7.25 -19.31 -6.03
CA SER A 318 -8.59 -19.87 -5.81
C SER A 318 -8.86 -21.07 -6.73
N ASP A 319 -8.58 -20.93 -8.02
CA ASP A 319 -8.75 -22.00 -9.03
C ASP A 319 -7.95 -23.27 -8.67
N GLU A 320 -6.69 -23.10 -8.26
CA GLU A 320 -5.80 -24.22 -7.91
C GLU A 320 -6.13 -24.90 -6.57
N HIS A 321 -6.92 -24.25 -5.72
CA HIS A 321 -7.22 -24.72 -4.36
C HIS A 321 -8.71 -25.02 -4.14
N GLY A 322 -9.45 -25.27 -5.23
CA GLY A 322 -10.83 -25.76 -5.20
C GLY A 322 -11.90 -24.67 -5.02
N GLY A 323 -11.54 -23.41 -5.25
CA GLY A 323 -12.46 -22.28 -5.34
C GLY A 323 -13.06 -22.11 -6.75
N VAL A 324 -13.49 -20.88 -7.06
CA VAL A 324 -14.02 -20.53 -8.39
C VAL A 324 -12.89 -20.57 -9.40
N SER A 325 -13.12 -21.21 -10.55
CA SER A 325 -12.09 -21.30 -11.58
C SER A 325 -11.73 -19.93 -12.17
N LEU A 326 -10.47 -19.75 -12.57
CA LEU A 326 -10.00 -18.48 -13.11
C LEU A 326 -10.82 -18.09 -14.33
N GLU A 327 -11.06 -19.01 -15.25
CA GLU A 327 -11.87 -18.79 -16.45
C GLU A 327 -13.30 -18.33 -16.10
N SER A 328 -13.96 -18.96 -15.11
CA SER A 328 -15.32 -18.58 -14.71
C SER A 328 -15.36 -17.19 -14.08
N ALA A 329 -14.38 -16.85 -13.24
CA ALA A 329 -14.26 -15.52 -12.65
C ALA A 329 -14.01 -14.45 -13.72
N MET A 330 -13.12 -14.72 -14.68
CA MET A 330 -12.81 -13.78 -15.77
C MET A 330 -13.98 -13.63 -16.74
N ARG A 331 -14.76 -14.70 -16.98
CA ARG A 331 -16.00 -14.60 -17.76
C ARG A 331 -17.02 -13.69 -17.09
N ALA A 332 -17.28 -13.89 -15.79
CA ALA A 332 -18.21 -13.06 -15.04
C ALA A 332 -17.77 -11.58 -14.99
N ALA A 333 -16.45 -11.34 -14.94
CA ALA A 333 -15.89 -10.01 -15.06
C ALA A 333 -16.08 -9.43 -16.48
N TYR A 334 -15.86 -10.23 -17.52
CA TYR A 334 -16.04 -9.82 -18.93
C TYR A 334 -17.48 -9.43 -19.24
N GLU A 335 -18.45 -10.21 -18.76
CA GLU A 335 -19.89 -9.96 -18.92
C GLU A 335 -20.25 -8.57 -18.37
N GLN A 336 -19.73 -8.17 -17.21
CA GLN A 336 -20.01 -6.86 -16.60
C GLN A 336 -19.05 -5.72 -17.02
N HIS A 337 -18.00 -6.02 -17.80
CA HIS A 337 -16.88 -5.11 -17.96
C HIS A 337 -17.26 -3.79 -18.67
N ASP A 338 -18.23 -3.82 -19.58
CA ASP A 338 -18.73 -2.61 -20.23
C ASP A 338 -19.53 -1.72 -19.27
N GLN A 339 -20.32 -2.31 -18.36
CA GLN A 339 -21.01 -1.57 -17.31
C GLN A 339 -20.00 -0.88 -16.39
N TRP A 340 -18.97 -1.59 -15.93
CA TRP A 340 -17.94 -1.00 -15.08
C TRP A 340 -17.16 0.11 -15.79
N ARG A 341 -16.90 0.00 -17.11
CA ARG A 341 -16.26 1.08 -17.88
C ARG A 341 -17.14 2.32 -17.93
N HIS A 342 -18.45 2.15 -18.07
CA HIS A 342 -19.42 3.22 -18.04
C HIS A 342 -19.43 3.94 -16.69
N ASP A 343 -19.49 3.20 -15.59
CA ASP A 343 -19.66 3.75 -14.25
C ASP A 343 -18.35 4.28 -13.64
N GLU A 344 -17.21 3.65 -13.96
CA GLU A 344 -15.94 3.82 -13.22
C GLU A 344 -14.76 4.26 -14.10
N GLY A 345 -14.96 4.38 -15.41
CA GLY A 345 -13.92 4.61 -16.42
C GLY A 345 -13.12 3.35 -16.76
N ALA A 346 -12.26 3.41 -17.78
CA ALA A 346 -11.40 2.29 -18.18
C ALA A 346 -10.30 1.99 -17.11
N PRO A 347 -9.71 0.77 -17.09
CA PRO A 347 -8.74 0.37 -16.06
C PRO A 347 -7.64 1.40 -15.74
N ALA A 348 -7.05 2.03 -16.76
CA ALA A 348 -5.98 3.02 -16.60
C ALA A 348 -6.46 4.49 -16.55
N GLU A 349 -7.78 4.72 -16.41
CA GLU A 349 -8.40 6.05 -16.36
C GLU A 349 -9.28 6.26 -15.10
N PRO A 350 -8.80 6.00 -13.87
CA PRO A 350 -9.57 6.28 -12.66
C PRO A 350 -9.70 7.78 -12.43
N THR A 351 -10.81 8.15 -11.79
CA THR A 351 -10.99 9.45 -11.15
C THR A 351 -10.65 9.36 -9.67
N ALA A 352 -10.76 10.47 -8.94
CA ALA A 352 -10.59 10.44 -7.48
C ALA A 352 -11.68 9.61 -6.78
N ASP A 353 -12.89 9.54 -7.33
CA ASP A 353 -14.05 8.89 -6.72
C ASP A 353 -14.17 7.41 -7.14
N THR A 354 -13.53 7.04 -8.25
CA THR A 354 -13.58 5.69 -8.83
C THR A 354 -12.28 4.91 -8.63
N LEU A 355 -11.42 5.36 -7.72
CA LEU A 355 -10.06 4.85 -7.56
C LEU A 355 -10.03 3.39 -7.08
N PHE A 356 -10.75 3.05 -6.02
CA PHE A 356 -10.81 1.68 -5.48
C PHE A 356 -12.20 1.05 -5.71
N LYS A 357 -12.56 0.95 -6.99
CA LYS A 357 -13.80 0.31 -7.46
C LYS A 357 -13.50 -0.92 -8.31
N VAL A 358 -14.51 -1.76 -8.55
CA VAL A 358 -14.35 -3.13 -9.11
C VAL A 358 -13.57 -3.16 -10.43
N MET A 359 -13.66 -2.12 -11.26
CA MET A 359 -12.84 -1.98 -12.46
C MET A 359 -11.33 -2.05 -12.19
N ARG A 360 -10.86 -1.52 -11.06
CA ARG A 360 -9.42 -1.53 -10.71
C ARG A 360 -8.97 -2.86 -10.14
N TYR A 361 -9.91 -3.72 -9.75
CA TYR A 361 -9.68 -5.08 -9.28
C TYR A 361 -10.01 -6.09 -10.40
N ASP A 362 -11.23 -6.65 -10.40
CA ASP A 362 -11.65 -7.71 -11.33
C ASP A 362 -11.58 -7.25 -12.79
N GLY A 363 -11.92 -6.00 -13.10
CA GLY A 363 -11.76 -5.46 -14.46
C GLY A 363 -10.31 -5.40 -14.93
N SER A 364 -9.38 -5.13 -14.00
CA SER A 364 -7.95 -5.08 -14.31
C SER A 364 -7.30 -6.45 -14.35
N ALA A 365 -7.76 -7.40 -13.52
CA ALA A 365 -7.38 -8.80 -13.63
C ALA A 365 -7.80 -9.41 -14.97
N LEU A 366 -8.96 -9.00 -15.51
CA LEU A 366 -9.41 -9.39 -16.85
C LEU A 366 -8.45 -8.95 -17.95
N VAL A 367 -7.84 -7.76 -17.84
CA VAL A 367 -6.82 -7.30 -18.80
C VAL A 367 -5.60 -8.22 -18.78
N LEU A 368 -5.14 -8.65 -17.59
CA LEU A 368 -4.03 -9.59 -17.46
C LEU A 368 -4.38 -10.98 -18.01
N PHE A 369 -5.62 -11.43 -17.78
CA PHE A 369 -6.12 -12.66 -18.37
C PHE A 369 -6.15 -12.58 -19.91
N ALA A 370 -6.70 -11.49 -20.48
CA ALA A 370 -6.68 -11.26 -21.93
C ALA A 370 -5.25 -11.20 -22.49
N LEU A 371 -4.31 -10.61 -21.76
CA LEU A 371 -2.90 -10.63 -22.12
C LEU A 371 -2.35 -12.05 -22.11
N ARG A 372 -2.62 -12.85 -21.08
CA ARG A 372 -2.21 -14.27 -21.00
C ARG A 372 -2.75 -15.07 -22.18
N GLU A 373 -4.02 -14.91 -22.53
CA GLU A 373 -4.63 -15.58 -23.69
C GLU A 373 -4.01 -15.12 -25.02
N LYS A 374 -3.65 -13.84 -25.14
CA LYS A 374 -3.01 -13.28 -26.34
C LYS A 374 -1.60 -13.80 -26.56
N VAL A 375 -0.76 -13.88 -25.52
CA VAL A 375 0.67 -14.23 -25.66
C VAL A 375 0.99 -15.68 -25.28
N GLY A 376 0.04 -16.38 -24.66
CA GLY A 376 0.22 -17.71 -24.09
C GLY A 376 0.90 -17.69 -22.71
N GLU A 377 0.54 -18.67 -21.88
CA GLU A 377 0.98 -18.79 -20.48
C GLU A 377 2.50 -18.67 -20.28
N ALA A 378 3.29 -19.40 -21.07
CA ALA A 378 4.74 -19.37 -20.93
C ALA A 378 5.36 -17.99 -21.20
N ALA A 379 4.78 -17.19 -22.09
CA ALA A 379 5.24 -15.82 -22.33
C ALA A 379 4.73 -14.86 -21.26
N PHE A 380 3.48 -15.01 -20.83
CA PHE A 380 2.91 -14.27 -19.71
C PHE A 380 3.73 -14.43 -18.43
N ASP A 381 4.05 -15.66 -18.04
CA ASP A 381 4.89 -15.94 -16.87
C ASP A 381 6.27 -15.27 -16.96
N ARG A 382 6.85 -15.20 -18.17
CA ARG A 382 8.10 -14.45 -18.38
C ARG A 382 7.90 -12.95 -18.25
N ILE A 383 6.79 -12.40 -18.74
CA ILE A 383 6.45 -10.97 -18.59
C ILE A 383 6.36 -10.63 -17.11
N GLU A 384 5.55 -11.37 -16.35
CA GLU A 384 5.32 -11.13 -14.92
C GLU A 384 6.63 -11.19 -14.11
N ARG A 385 7.43 -12.23 -14.32
CA ARG A 385 8.75 -12.35 -13.66
C ARG A 385 9.72 -11.24 -14.05
N THR A 386 9.72 -10.84 -15.33
CA THR A 386 10.61 -9.78 -15.81
C THR A 386 10.16 -8.43 -15.26
N TRP A 387 8.85 -8.18 -15.18
CA TRP A 387 8.27 -6.98 -14.60
C TRP A 387 8.71 -6.78 -13.15
N VAL A 388 8.48 -7.77 -12.29
CA VAL A 388 8.77 -7.66 -10.86
C VAL A 388 10.27 -7.67 -10.54
N SER A 389 11.10 -8.22 -11.43
CA SER A 389 12.56 -8.21 -11.26
C SER A 389 13.24 -6.96 -11.82
N GLU A 390 12.84 -6.46 -13.00
CA GLU A 390 13.43 -5.28 -13.66
C GLU A 390 13.06 -3.97 -12.94
N TYR A 391 11.84 -3.89 -12.41
CA TYR A 391 11.35 -2.73 -11.67
C TYR A 391 11.42 -2.88 -10.15
N ARG A 392 12.08 -3.94 -9.64
CA ARG A 392 12.25 -4.16 -8.20
C ARG A 392 12.79 -2.91 -7.50
N GLY A 393 12.07 -2.41 -6.51
CA GLY A 393 12.44 -1.22 -5.76
C GLY A 393 12.38 0.06 -6.58
N ARG A 394 11.61 0.14 -7.67
CA ARG A 394 11.41 1.33 -8.52
C ARG A 394 9.91 1.65 -8.69
N ALA A 395 9.62 2.88 -9.09
CA ALA A 395 8.27 3.26 -9.50
C ALA A 395 8.13 3.14 -11.02
N ALA A 396 7.10 2.43 -11.46
CA ALA A 396 6.82 2.12 -12.86
C ALA A 396 5.34 2.36 -13.18
N GLY A 397 5.00 2.51 -14.45
CA GLY A 397 3.63 2.80 -14.87
C GLY A 397 3.24 2.07 -16.13
N THR A 398 2.02 2.31 -16.58
CA THR A 398 1.36 1.57 -17.68
C THR A 398 2.24 1.46 -18.94
N ARG A 399 2.85 2.58 -19.36
CA ARG A 399 3.74 2.59 -20.54
C ARG A 399 4.98 1.70 -20.38
N ASP A 400 5.52 1.59 -19.17
CA ASP A 400 6.67 0.73 -18.91
C ASP A 400 6.28 -0.74 -18.98
N PHE A 401 5.12 -1.08 -18.42
CA PHE A 401 4.58 -2.44 -18.45
C PHE A 401 4.31 -2.87 -19.89
N VAL A 402 3.60 -2.05 -20.67
CA VAL A 402 3.32 -2.31 -22.09
C VAL A 402 4.63 -2.49 -22.88
N ALA A 403 5.61 -1.59 -22.70
CA ALA A 403 6.89 -1.70 -23.40
C ALA A 403 7.70 -2.94 -23.00
N LEU A 404 7.64 -3.35 -21.72
CA LEU A 404 8.27 -4.58 -21.24
C LEU A 404 7.56 -5.81 -21.79
N ALA A 405 6.24 -5.84 -21.72
CA ALA A 405 5.41 -6.93 -22.23
C ALA A 405 5.68 -7.15 -23.72
N SER A 406 5.66 -6.09 -24.54
CA SER A 406 5.99 -6.16 -25.97
C SER A 406 7.39 -6.73 -26.21
N ARG A 407 8.38 -6.26 -25.45
CA ARG A 407 9.77 -6.72 -25.56
C ARG A 407 9.92 -8.20 -25.23
N VAL A 408 9.26 -8.67 -24.18
CA VAL A 408 9.35 -10.07 -23.71
C VAL A 408 8.53 -11.01 -24.60
N ALA A 409 7.39 -10.56 -25.12
CA ALA A 409 6.56 -11.32 -26.07
C ALA A 409 7.17 -11.38 -27.47
N GLY A 410 7.98 -10.39 -27.85
CA GLY A 410 8.59 -10.29 -29.19
C GLY A 410 7.63 -9.74 -30.26
N GLU A 411 6.51 -9.16 -29.86
CA GLU A 411 5.55 -8.46 -30.73
C GLU A 411 5.14 -7.13 -30.09
N ASP A 412 4.65 -6.17 -30.90
CA ASP A 412 4.12 -4.91 -30.35
C ASP A 412 2.71 -5.14 -29.78
N LEU A 413 2.61 -5.15 -28.44
CA LEU A 413 1.36 -5.28 -27.71
C LEU A 413 0.64 -3.95 -27.47
N GLY A 414 1.21 -2.80 -27.88
CA GLY A 414 0.59 -1.49 -27.71
C GLY A 414 -0.81 -1.43 -28.33
N PRO A 415 -0.99 -1.78 -29.63
CA PRO A 415 -2.31 -1.79 -30.26
C PRO A 415 -3.31 -2.76 -29.63
N PHE A 416 -2.83 -3.82 -28.97
CA PHE A 416 -3.68 -4.77 -28.25
C PHE A 416 -4.12 -4.19 -26.90
N LEU A 417 -3.19 -3.71 -26.07
CA LEU A 417 -3.46 -3.26 -24.71
C LEU A 417 -4.14 -1.89 -24.63
N GLU A 418 -3.93 -1.00 -25.60
CA GLU A 418 -4.51 0.34 -25.61
C GLU A 418 -6.05 0.32 -25.43
N PRO A 419 -6.85 -0.41 -26.23
CA PRO A 419 -8.29 -0.45 -26.03
C PRO A 419 -8.71 -1.18 -24.74
N TRP A 420 -7.93 -2.16 -24.24
CA TRP A 420 -8.20 -2.78 -22.95
C TRP A 420 -8.04 -1.79 -21.79
N LEU A 421 -7.01 -0.95 -21.83
CA LEU A 421 -6.63 -0.07 -20.74
C LEU A 421 -7.32 1.30 -20.76
N HIS A 422 -7.60 1.83 -21.96
CA HIS A 422 -8.10 3.19 -22.16
C HIS A 422 -9.42 3.24 -22.96
N GLY A 423 -9.84 2.12 -23.56
CA GLY A 423 -11.02 2.07 -24.42
C GLY A 423 -12.35 2.19 -23.65
N PRO A 424 -13.39 2.79 -24.27
CA PRO A 424 -14.72 2.92 -23.66
C PRO A 424 -15.52 1.62 -23.68
N ARG A 425 -15.08 0.61 -24.43
CA ARG A 425 -15.70 -0.72 -24.52
C ARG A 425 -14.64 -1.81 -24.42
N THR A 426 -15.08 -2.96 -23.97
CA THR A 426 -14.26 -4.15 -23.75
C THR A 426 -13.98 -4.79 -25.11
N PRO A 427 -12.70 -4.99 -25.47
CA PRO A 427 -12.34 -5.69 -26.70
C PRO A 427 -12.78 -7.15 -26.68
N PRO A 428 -12.92 -7.80 -27.86
CA PRO A 428 -13.15 -9.25 -27.92
C PRO A 428 -12.08 -10.04 -27.16
N MET A 429 -12.50 -10.98 -26.31
CA MET A 429 -11.60 -11.82 -25.53
C MET A 429 -10.81 -12.79 -26.44
N PRO A 430 -9.46 -12.77 -26.43
CA PRO A 430 -8.67 -13.79 -27.10
C PRO A 430 -8.98 -15.19 -26.56
N GLY A 431 -9.05 -16.19 -27.43
CA GLY A 431 -9.36 -17.58 -27.02
C GLY A 431 -10.83 -17.88 -26.75
N HIS A 432 -11.67 -16.85 -26.53
CA HIS A 432 -13.08 -17.01 -26.12
C HIS A 432 -14.05 -16.19 -27.01
N PRO A 433 -14.22 -16.56 -28.30
CA PRO A 433 -15.10 -15.82 -29.22
C PRO A 433 -16.59 -15.91 -28.87
N ASP A 434 -16.97 -16.81 -27.96
CA ASP A 434 -18.31 -17.01 -27.44
C ASP A 434 -18.67 -16.05 -26.29
N TRP A 435 -17.69 -15.39 -25.67
CA TRP A 435 -17.94 -14.44 -24.59
C TRP A 435 -18.49 -13.11 -25.13
N GLN A 436 -19.52 -12.60 -24.46
CA GLN A 436 -20.17 -11.33 -24.80
C GLN A 436 -20.28 -10.48 -23.54
N ALA A 437 -19.95 -9.19 -23.65
CA ALA A 437 -20.24 -8.23 -22.60
C ALA A 437 -21.75 -7.94 -22.61
N ASP A 438 -22.33 -7.83 -21.43
CA ASP A 438 -23.73 -7.48 -21.27
C ASP A 438 -23.97 -6.03 -21.73
N PRO A 439 -25.19 -5.71 -22.21
CA PRO A 439 -25.55 -4.34 -22.53
C PRO A 439 -25.42 -3.43 -21.30
N VAL A 440 -24.88 -2.22 -21.53
CA VAL A 440 -24.80 -1.18 -20.49
C VAL A 440 -26.21 -0.69 -20.14
N GLU A 441 -26.50 -0.59 -18.85
CA GLU A 441 -27.69 -0.01 -18.25
C GLU A 441 -27.34 1.34 -17.58
N ASP A 442 -28.21 2.35 -17.72
CA ASP A 442 -28.04 3.72 -17.21
C ASP A 442 -28.50 3.90 -15.75
#